data_AF-A0A2E7D4V9-F1
#
_entry.id   AF-A0A2E7D4V9-F1
#
_cell.length_a   1.000
_cell.length_b   1.000
_cell.length_c   1.000
_cell.angle_alpha   90.00
_cell.angle_beta   90.00
_cell.angle_gamma   90.00
#
_symmetry.space_group_name_H-M   'P 1'
#
loop_
_entity.id
_entity.type
_entity.pdbx_description
1 polymer ?
#
loop_
_entity_poly.entity_id
_entity_poly.type
_entity_poly.pdbx_seq_one_letter_code
_entity_poly.pdbx_strand_id
1 'polypeptide(L)'
;MSYGEATTFKTCCLGLFLGFAVLSSGCGQSNNNMPETREAIIQQPTPVTPVVAESAPVVDPAVEPETPAETVVAELDKPADPPVDPKPEVPTPKPQETVTPLVETPPATPDVEPKVKSLDEQVADFVVPPVWLDDVKPAWDVSKPWKEGRLEIRRLLGLGKDKQRREALKLMWDYLQKEDMGNRHEYPMYTHLGVEPIWSVKAHLEFLAEDHPNPPLYAMKSLAAIYMEYGEFERAEKQIENGMKNLPKPPWRVSREAEFHDAFGDLYAAWGKLDKAKHHYEEAIRIYPTAKPPYGRHLLPRRAKKVQSKLEMLSYDALETTQLKDGTYRDRALGYTGDLNLTIKVGGGRIQDIDIKHTEKIDQNACVLIPKAIIDQQSLKVDGISGATVTKDAIVAGTYRALKQAGLK
;
A
#
# COMPACT_ATOMS: atom_id res chain seq x y z
N MET A 1 -7.37 -37.77 -15.49
CA MET A 1 -7.85 -36.52 -14.85
C MET A 1 -6.63 -35.78 -14.37
N SER A 2 -6.09 -34.92 -15.22
CA SER A 2 -4.95 -34.05 -14.97
C SER A 2 -5.48 -32.65 -15.26
N TYR A 3 -5.48 -31.78 -14.26
CA TYR A 3 -5.65 -30.35 -14.44
C TYR A 3 -4.49 -29.68 -13.72
N GLY A 4 -3.43 -29.43 -14.48
CA GLY A 4 -2.55 -28.31 -14.25
C GLY A 4 -3.03 -27.15 -15.13
N GLU A 5 -3.00 -25.95 -14.57
CA GLU A 5 -2.51 -24.76 -15.26
C GLU A 5 -2.37 -23.64 -14.23
N ALA A 6 -1.11 -23.34 -13.92
CA ALA A 6 -0.69 -22.24 -13.09
C ALA A 6 -0.65 -20.97 -13.95
N THR A 7 -1.78 -20.25 -14.02
CA THR A 7 -1.85 -18.97 -14.71
C THR A 7 -1.35 -17.85 -13.79
N THR A 8 -0.04 -17.61 -13.89
CA THR A 8 0.68 -16.33 -13.74
C THR A 8 0.02 -15.21 -12.91
N PHE A 9 0.38 -15.16 -11.63
CA PHE A 9 0.07 -14.13 -10.63
C PHE A 9 0.85 -12.80 -10.84
N LYS A 10 1.04 -12.33 -12.09
CA LYS A 10 1.96 -11.20 -12.39
C LYS A 10 1.35 -9.78 -12.39
N THR A 11 0.03 -9.63 -12.30
CA THR A 11 -0.60 -8.34 -12.63
C THR A 11 -1.44 -7.72 -11.51
N CYS A 12 -1.53 -8.35 -10.35
CA CYS A 12 -2.44 -7.91 -9.27
C CYS A 12 -1.81 -6.92 -8.27
N CYS A 13 -0.52 -6.60 -8.43
CA CYS A 13 0.18 -5.79 -7.45
C CYS A 13 -0.07 -4.29 -7.63
N LEU A 14 -0.28 -3.79 -8.87
CA LEU A 14 -0.03 -2.39 -9.23
C LEU A 14 -1.06 -1.33 -8.76
N GLY A 15 -2.26 -1.69 -8.29
CA GLY A 15 -3.23 -0.65 -7.90
C GLY A 15 -3.85 -0.77 -6.54
N LEU A 16 -3.44 -1.75 -5.72
CA LEU A 16 -3.46 -1.63 -4.26
C LEU A 16 -2.63 -0.43 -3.72
N PHE A 17 -1.96 0.29 -4.60
CA PHE A 17 -1.01 1.38 -4.38
C PHE A 17 -1.59 2.66 -3.74
N LEU A 18 -2.90 2.92 -3.84
CA LEU A 18 -3.51 4.15 -3.27
C LEU A 18 -4.53 3.92 -2.14
N GLY A 19 -5.09 2.71 -1.99
CA GLY A 19 -6.20 2.44 -1.07
C GLY A 19 -5.84 2.38 0.43
N PHE A 20 -4.69 1.78 0.78
CA PHE A 20 -4.37 1.50 2.20
C PHE A 20 -3.63 2.64 2.93
N ALA A 21 -2.93 3.53 2.21
CA ALA A 21 -2.20 4.64 2.83
C ALA A 21 -3.11 5.71 3.46
N VAL A 22 -4.43 5.64 3.24
CA VAL A 22 -5.39 6.71 3.57
C VAL A 22 -6.20 6.44 4.85
N LEU A 23 -6.18 5.20 5.38
CA LEU A 23 -6.93 4.83 6.60
C LEU A 23 -6.51 5.60 7.87
N SER A 24 -5.36 6.30 7.88
CA SER A 24 -4.92 7.14 9.01
C SER A 24 -4.96 8.66 8.74
N SER A 25 -5.44 9.12 7.58
CA SER A 25 -5.49 10.55 7.23
C SER A 25 -6.89 11.09 6.91
N GLY A 26 -7.96 10.32 7.16
CA GLY A 26 -9.29 10.61 6.61
C GLY A 26 -10.46 10.45 7.60
N CYS A 27 -10.38 11.03 8.79
CA CYS A 27 -11.59 11.40 9.54
C CYS A 27 -11.60 12.93 9.70
N GLY A 28 -11.95 13.61 8.63
CA GLY A 28 -12.09 15.07 8.58
C GLY A 28 -13.16 15.52 7.58
N GLN A 29 -14.09 14.65 7.20
CA GLN A 29 -15.33 15.06 6.55
C GLN A 29 -16.40 15.12 7.63
N SER A 30 -16.69 16.34 8.06
CA SER A 30 -17.86 16.68 8.87
C SER A 30 -19.11 16.34 8.07
N ASN A 31 -19.93 15.43 8.60
CA ASN A 31 -21.31 15.24 8.17
C ASN A 31 -22.10 16.53 8.47
N ASN A 32 -22.38 17.34 7.45
CA ASN A 32 -23.42 18.35 7.54
C ASN A 32 -24.61 17.85 6.74
N ASN A 33 -25.55 17.20 7.43
CA ASN A 33 -26.93 17.03 7.00
C ASN A 33 -27.79 16.84 8.25
N MET A 34 -28.36 17.92 8.77
CA MET A 34 -29.52 17.93 9.66
C MET A 34 -30.48 18.97 9.07
N PRO A 35 -31.73 18.60 8.74
CA PRO A 35 -32.75 19.58 8.41
C PRO A 35 -33.25 20.24 9.70
N GLU A 36 -33.23 21.57 9.75
CA GLU A 36 -33.80 22.35 10.85
C GLU A 36 -35.33 22.17 10.88
N THR A 37 -35.83 21.53 11.94
CA THR A 37 -37.23 21.65 12.36
C THR A 37 -37.31 22.09 13.82
N ARG A 38 -37.91 23.27 13.98
CA ARG A 38 -38.67 23.82 15.12
C ARG A 38 -38.00 23.96 16.48
N GLU A 39 -37.97 25.23 16.88
CA GLU A 39 -37.64 25.79 18.19
C GLU A 39 -38.33 25.06 19.35
N ALA A 40 -37.52 24.64 20.32
CA ALA A 40 -37.96 24.36 21.68
C ALA A 40 -37.05 25.11 22.65
N ILE A 41 -37.66 26.04 23.37
CA ILE A 41 -37.07 26.88 24.41
C ILE A 41 -36.63 26.00 25.59
N ILE A 42 -35.34 25.99 25.92
CA ILE A 42 -34.85 25.50 27.23
C ILE A 42 -33.77 26.47 27.75
N GLN A 43 -33.95 26.90 29.00
CA GLN A 43 -33.20 27.90 29.75
C GLN A 43 -31.73 27.51 30.01
N GLN A 44 -30.83 28.51 29.96
CA GLN A 44 -29.43 28.39 30.38
C GLN A 44 -29.28 28.44 31.92
N PRO A 45 -28.39 27.64 32.53
CA PRO A 45 -27.85 27.96 33.84
C PRO A 45 -26.52 28.75 33.74
N THR A 46 -26.31 29.58 34.75
CA THR A 46 -25.34 30.67 34.92
C THR A 46 -23.86 30.25 35.08
N PRO A 47 -22.90 31.18 34.86
CA PRO A 47 -21.46 30.91 34.87
C PRO A 47 -20.86 30.96 36.29
N VAL A 48 -19.84 30.13 36.54
CA VAL A 48 -19.01 30.19 37.76
C VAL A 48 -17.62 30.72 37.39
N THR A 49 -17.21 31.79 38.07
CA THR A 49 -15.95 32.56 37.91
C THR A 49 -14.76 31.83 38.55
N PRO A 50 -13.51 32.01 38.06
CA PRO A 50 -12.34 31.22 38.49
C PRO A 50 -11.61 31.81 39.71
N VAL A 51 -10.90 30.96 40.46
CA VAL A 51 -9.99 31.35 41.55
C VAL A 51 -8.54 31.29 41.05
N VAL A 52 -7.79 32.36 41.33
CA VAL A 52 -6.36 32.57 41.08
C VAL A 52 -5.58 32.39 42.39
N ALA A 53 -4.42 31.72 42.35
CA ALA A 53 -3.27 31.89 43.25
C ALA A 53 -2.05 31.20 42.58
N GLU A 54 -1.10 31.93 41.99
CA GLU A 54 0.11 32.56 42.55
C GLU A 54 1.36 31.64 42.55
N SER A 55 2.42 32.13 41.89
CA SER A 55 3.80 31.64 41.66
C SER A 55 4.66 31.58 42.94
N ALA A 56 5.86 30.98 43.11
CA ALA A 56 6.96 30.36 42.34
C ALA A 56 7.78 29.47 43.36
N PRO A 57 9.03 28.91 43.16
CA PRO A 57 10.09 29.26 42.20
C PRO A 57 10.83 28.09 41.49
N VAL A 58 11.76 28.51 40.64
CA VAL A 58 12.70 27.82 39.75
C VAL A 58 13.81 27.06 40.49
N VAL A 59 14.22 25.89 39.96
CA VAL A 59 15.60 25.35 40.09
C VAL A 59 15.96 24.55 38.82
N ASP A 60 16.98 25.02 38.09
CA ASP A 60 17.74 24.27 37.07
C ASP A 60 18.75 23.32 37.75
N PRO A 61 19.23 22.26 37.06
CA PRO A 61 20.64 22.33 36.68
C PRO A 61 20.98 21.77 35.29
N ALA A 62 22.03 22.38 34.73
CA ALA A 62 22.71 22.02 33.50
C ALA A 62 23.81 20.94 33.70
N VAL A 63 23.84 19.98 32.76
CA VAL A 63 24.95 19.35 32.00
C VAL A 63 26.29 19.00 32.67
N GLU A 64 26.75 17.74 32.51
CA GLU A 64 28.04 17.26 31.89
C GLU A 64 28.48 15.83 32.39
N PRO A 65 29.41 15.09 31.73
CA PRO A 65 29.09 13.90 30.92
C PRO A 65 29.66 12.59 31.50
N GLU A 66 29.11 11.42 31.14
CA GLU A 66 29.73 10.13 31.49
C GLU A 66 30.49 9.51 30.30
N THR A 67 31.79 9.36 30.51
CA THR A 67 32.76 8.58 29.73
C THR A 67 32.58 7.06 29.94
N PRO A 68 33.08 6.22 29.01
CA PRO A 68 32.62 4.85 28.84
C PRO A 68 33.28 3.87 29.82
N ALA A 69 32.47 3.02 30.45
CA ALA A 69 32.97 1.91 31.25
C ALA A 69 33.49 0.77 30.37
N GLU A 70 34.70 0.35 30.73
CA GLU A 70 35.51 -0.79 30.31
C GLU A 70 34.76 -2.06 29.89
N THR A 71 35.26 -2.61 28.79
CA THR A 71 35.18 -4.01 28.37
C THR A 71 35.57 -4.98 29.49
N VAL A 72 34.62 -5.79 29.95
CA VAL A 72 34.89 -7.08 30.57
C VAL A 72 34.46 -8.16 29.59
N VAL A 73 35.46 -8.84 29.02
CA VAL A 73 35.28 -10.01 28.16
C VAL A 73 34.92 -11.18 29.08
N ALA A 74 33.63 -11.55 29.11
CA ALA A 74 33.21 -12.83 29.66
C ALA A 74 33.28 -13.86 28.53
N GLU A 75 34.22 -14.79 28.67
CA GLU A 75 34.40 -15.96 27.81
C GLU A 75 33.15 -16.84 27.91
N LEU A 76 32.34 -16.86 26.84
CA LEU A 76 31.22 -17.77 26.69
C LEU A 76 31.72 -19.07 26.09
N ASP A 77 31.61 -20.14 26.88
CA ASP A 77 31.82 -21.52 26.48
C ASP A 77 31.13 -21.86 25.16
N LYS A 78 31.88 -22.54 24.28
CA LYS A 78 31.39 -23.08 23.00
C LYS A 78 30.28 -24.10 23.26
N PRO A 79 29.11 -24.02 22.59
CA PRO A 79 28.22 -25.17 22.53
C PRO A 79 28.83 -26.25 21.63
N ALA A 80 28.83 -27.49 22.15
CA ALA A 80 29.27 -28.68 21.44
C ALA A 80 28.37 -28.98 20.23
N ASP A 81 28.98 -29.42 19.13
CA ASP A 81 28.29 -29.83 17.90
C ASP A 81 27.33 -31.01 18.17
N PRO A 82 26.09 -30.99 17.63
CA PRO A 82 25.22 -32.16 17.67
C PRO A 82 25.73 -33.26 16.73
N PRO A 83 25.42 -34.55 17.00
CA PRO A 83 25.96 -35.67 16.25
C PRO A 83 25.48 -35.67 14.78
N VAL A 84 26.42 -35.93 13.88
CA VAL A 84 26.21 -36.08 12.43
C VAL A 84 25.57 -37.44 12.15
N ASP A 85 24.31 -37.45 11.72
CA ASP A 85 23.68 -38.64 11.14
C ASP A 85 24.26 -38.95 9.75
N PRO A 86 24.37 -40.23 9.37
CA PRO A 86 25.01 -40.64 8.12
C PRO A 86 24.19 -40.22 6.88
N LYS A 87 24.93 -39.70 5.90
CA LYS A 87 24.53 -39.24 4.57
C LYS A 87 23.67 -40.29 3.82
N PRO A 88 22.57 -39.90 3.14
CA PRO A 88 21.84 -40.80 2.25
C PRO A 88 22.68 -41.16 1.02
N GLU A 89 22.72 -42.46 0.68
CA GLU A 89 23.34 -42.97 -0.53
C GLU A 89 22.67 -42.42 -1.81
N VAL A 90 23.51 -42.03 -2.76
CA VAL A 90 23.12 -41.63 -4.12
C VAL A 90 22.79 -42.89 -4.91
N PRO A 91 21.57 -43.05 -5.48
CA PRO A 91 21.29 -44.18 -6.33
C PRO A 91 22.00 -44.04 -7.69
N THR A 92 22.74 -45.08 -8.05
CA THR A 92 23.42 -45.27 -9.35
C THR A 92 22.45 -45.23 -10.54
N PRO A 93 22.88 -44.71 -11.71
CA PRO A 93 22.03 -44.64 -12.90
C PRO A 93 21.86 -46.03 -13.54
N LYS A 94 20.62 -46.37 -13.91
CA LYS A 94 20.30 -47.57 -14.72
C LYS A 94 20.65 -47.35 -16.20
N PRO A 95 20.99 -48.42 -16.97
CA PRO A 95 21.39 -48.30 -18.37
C PRO A 95 20.27 -47.78 -19.27
N GLN A 96 20.65 -46.92 -20.23
CA GLN A 96 19.77 -46.41 -21.29
C GLN A 96 19.35 -47.54 -22.24
N GLU A 97 18.04 -47.72 -22.41
CA GLU A 97 17.49 -48.51 -23.51
C GLU A 97 17.29 -47.64 -24.76
N THR A 98 17.69 -48.25 -25.86
CA THR A 98 17.76 -47.82 -27.26
C THR A 98 16.48 -47.17 -27.82
N VAL A 99 16.71 -46.07 -28.55
CA VAL A 99 15.73 -45.35 -29.36
C VAL A 99 15.43 -46.12 -30.66
N THR A 100 14.16 -46.15 -31.08
CA THR A 100 13.77 -46.23 -32.51
C THR A 100 12.55 -45.35 -32.78
N PRO A 101 12.40 -44.75 -33.98
CA PRO A 101 11.65 -43.50 -34.17
C PRO A 101 10.32 -43.65 -34.94
N LEU A 102 9.62 -42.52 -35.06
CA LEU A 102 8.50 -42.15 -35.95
C LEU A 102 7.07 -42.38 -35.43
N VAL A 103 6.53 -41.33 -34.80
CA VAL A 103 5.14 -40.91 -34.99
C VAL A 103 5.19 -39.51 -35.59
N GLU A 104 4.71 -39.37 -36.82
CA GLU A 104 4.58 -38.08 -37.50
C GLU A 104 3.59 -37.19 -36.75
N THR A 105 4.04 -36.01 -36.32
CA THR A 105 3.21 -34.98 -35.73
C THR A 105 2.35 -34.33 -36.84
N PRO A 106 1.02 -34.21 -36.67
CA PRO A 106 0.21 -33.42 -37.59
C PRO A 106 0.62 -31.93 -37.52
N PRO A 107 0.44 -31.17 -38.61
CA PRO A 107 0.96 -29.81 -38.70
C PRO A 107 0.39 -28.92 -37.59
N ALA A 108 1.26 -28.14 -36.96
CA ALA A 108 0.90 -27.16 -35.96
C ALA A 108 -0.17 -26.20 -36.52
N THR A 109 -1.37 -26.25 -35.95
CA THR A 109 -2.31 -25.13 -36.03
C THR A 109 -1.60 -23.89 -35.48
N PRO A 110 -1.67 -22.72 -36.14
CA PRO A 110 -1.10 -21.52 -35.57
C PRO A 110 -1.75 -21.25 -34.21
N ASP A 111 -0.94 -21.19 -33.17
CA ASP A 111 -1.34 -20.76 -31.82
C ASP A 111 -1.85 -19.33 -31.94
N VAL A 112 -3.17 -19.18 -32.11
CA VAL A 112 -3.83 -17.90 -31.90
C VAL A 112 -3.94 -17.75 -30.39
N GLU A 113 -2.95 -17.09 -29.78
CA GLU A 113 -3.07 -16.65 -28.39
C GLU A 113 -4.44 -15.96 -28.21
N PRO A 114 -5.26 -16.39 -27.24
CA PRO A 114 -6.59 -15.82 -27.06
C PRO A 114 -6.45 -14.32 -26.77
N LYS A 115 -7.07 -13.49 -27.60
CA LYS A 115 -7.09 -12.04 -27.44
C LYS A 115 -7.68 -11.70 -26.07
N VAL A 116 -6.87 -11.12 -25.18
CA VAL A 116 -7.33 -10.64 -23.87
C VAL A 116 -8.38 -9.55 -24.09
N LYS A 117 -9.54 -9.67 -23.43
CA LYS A 117 -10.63 -8.68 -23.51
C LYS A 117 -10.13 -7.31 -23.02
N SER A 118 -10.53 -6.26 -23.71
CA SER A 118 -10.31 -4.88 -23.26
C SER A 118 -10.98 -4.63 -21.91
N LEU A 119 -10.54 -3.59 -21.19
CA LEU A 119 -11.15 -3.24 -19.90
C LEU A 119 -12.65 -2.93 -20.05
N ASP A 120 -13.05 -2.26 -21.12
CA ASP A 120 -14.46 -1.91 -21.36
C ASP A 120 -15.31 -3.16 -21.63
N GLU A 121 -14.80 -4.13 -22.39
CA GLU A 121 -15.47 -5.43 -22.57
C GLU A 121 -15.60 -6.18 -21.24
N GLN A 122 -14.53 -6.21 -20.43
CA GLN A 122 -14.58 -6.85 -19.11
C GLN A 122 -15.61 -6.19 -18.19
N VAL A 123 -15.66 -4.85 -18.16
CA VAL A 123 -16.63 -4.10 -17.35
C VAL A 123 -18.07 -4.29 -17.85
N ALA A 124 -18.27 -4.32 -19.17
CA ALA A 124 -19.58 -4.55 -19.78
C ALA A 124 -20.13 -5.95 -19.46
N ASP A 125 -19.27 -6.96 -19.53
CA ASP A 125 -19.62 -8.36 -19.23
C ASP A 125 -19.80 -8.63 -17.73
N PHE A 126 -19.31 -7.74 -16.86
CA PHE A 126 -19.32 -7.96 -15.42
C PHE A 126 -20.70 -7.78 -14.79
N VAL A 127 -21.17 -8.85 -14.14
CA VAL A 127 -22.43 -8.87 -13.39
C VAL A 127 -22.21 -8.35 -11.96
N VAL A 128 -23.03 -7.40 -11.52
CA VAL A 128 -23.00 -6.83 -10.17
C VAL A 128 -24.31 -7.22 -9.45
N PRO A 129 -24.25 -7.83 -8.25
CA PRO A 129 -23.04 -8.34 -7.61
C PRO A 129 -22.50 -9.59 -8.35
N PRO A 130 -21.25 -10.01 -8.07
CA PRO A 130 -20.72 -11.26 -8.59
C PRO A 130 -21.56 -12.46 -8.15
N VAL A 131 -21.73 -13.46 -9.03
CA VAL A 131 -22.57 -14.64 -8.75
C VAL A 131 -22.14 -15.43 -7.52
N TRP A 132 -20.84 -15.44 -7.19
CA TRP A 132 -20.32 -16.15 -6.02
C TRP A 132 -20.78 -15.52 -4.70
N LEU A 133 -21.27 -14.28 -4.73
CA LEU A 133 -21.65 -13.52 -3.53
C LEU A 133 -22.84 -14.18 -2.82
N ASP A 134 -23.76 -14.81 -3.56
CA ASP A 134 -24.94 -15.48 -3.02
C ASP A 134 -24.59 -16.73 -2.17
N ASP A 135 -23.45 -17.35 -2.44
CA ASP A 135 -22.96 -18.51 -1.67
C ASP A 135 -22.34 -18.12 -0.33
N VAL A 136 -22.06 -16.83 -0.12
CA VAL A 136 -21.40 -16.33 1.09
C VAL A 136 -22.44 -16.02 2.16
N LYS A 137 -22.31 -16.72 3.30
CA LYS A 137 -23.12 -16.49 4.50
C LYS A 137 -22.25 -15.89 5.59
N PRO A 138 -22.33 -14.56 5.83
CA PRO A 138 -21.57 -13.93 6.88
C PRO A 138 -22.00 -14.43 8.26
N ALA A 139 -21.05 -14.56 9.17
CA ALA A 139 -21.36 -14.82 10.58
C ALA A 139 -21.88 -13.55 11.30
N TRP A 140 -21.65 -12.38 10.71
CA TRP A 140 -21.99 -11.08 11.28
C TRP A 140 -23.47 -10.74 11.13
N ASP A 141 -24.03 -10.15 12.19
CA ASP A 141 -25.41 -9.66 12.21
C ASP A 141 -25.54 -8.29 11.53
N VAL A 142 -26.09 -8.30 10.32
CA VAL A 142 -26.32 -7.10 9.48
C VAL A 142 -27.44 -6.18 10.01
N SER A 143 -28.16 -6.57 11.06
CA SER A 143 -29.10 -5.68 11.74
C SER A 143 -28.37 -4.51 12.43
N LYS A 144 -27.11 -4.73 12.86
CA LYS A 144 -26.26 -3.73 13.50
C LYS A 144 -25.98 -2.53 12.59
N PRO A 145 -25.73 -1.33 13.13
CA PRO A 145 -25.48 -0.14 12.32
C PRO A 145 -24.19 -0.21 11.50
N TRP A 146 -24.16 0.48 10.35
CA TRP A 146 -22.98 0.56 9.47
C TRP A 146 -21.66 0.87 10.16
N LYS A 147 -21.66 1.75 11.17
CA LYS A 147 -20.45 2.13 11.91
C LYS A 147 -19.72 0.94 12.54
N GLU A 148 -20.46 -0.12 12.91
CA GLU A 148 -19.90 -1.37 13.44
C GLU A 148 -19.58 -2.35 12.32
N GLY A 149 -20.50 -2.52 11.36
CA GLY A 149 -20.28 -3.37 10.19
C GLY A 149 -19.01 -3.03 9.42
N ARG A 150 -18.72 -1.73 9.21
CA ARG A 150 -17.51 -1.28 8.53
C ARG A 150 -16.21 -1.62 9.29
N LEU A 151 -16.26 -1.73 10.62
CA LEU A 151 -15.10 -2.18 11.39
C LEU A 151 -14.87 -3.67 11.20
N GLU A 152 -15.95 -4.46 11.14
CA GLU A 152 -15.86 -5.89 10.86
C GLU A 152 -15.35 -6.17 9.44
N ILE A 153 -15.87 -5.45 8.43
CA ILE A 153 -15.37 -5.53 7.04
C ILE A 153 -13.85 -5.28 7.01
N ARG A 154 -13.37 -4.22 7.67
CA ARG A 154 -11.93 -3.92 7.74
C ARG A 154 -11.14 -4.99 8.48
N ARG A 155 -11.68 -5.53 9.57
CA ARG A 155 -11.06 -6.63 10.32
C ARG A 155 -10.90 -7.86 9.42
N LEU A 156 -11.96 -8.26 8.72
CA LEU A 156 -11.97 -9.42 7.81
C LEU A 156 -10.99 -9.25 6.65
N LEU A 157 -10.98 -8.08 5.99
CA LEU A 157 -10.00 -7.76 4.94
C LEU A 157 -8.57 -7.78 5.47
N GLY A 158 -8.36 -7.36 6.72
CA GLY A 158 -7.05 -7.38 7.38
C GLY A 158 -6.52 -8.78 7.70
N LEU A 159 -7.32 -9.85 7.57
CA LEU A 159 -6.87 -11.23 7.82
C LEU A 159 -6.11 -11.86 6.65
N GLY A 160 -6.17 -11.27 5.45
CA GLY A 160 -5.45 -11.78 4.27
C GLY A 160 -5.89 -13.16 3.78
N LYS A 161 -7.11 -13.59 4.09
CA LYS A 161 -7.64 -14.92 3.74
C LYS A 161 -8.82 -14.80 2.77
N ASP A 162 -8.85 -15.62 1.70
CA ASP A 162 -9.86 -15.54 0.64
C ASP A 162 -11.31 -15.66 1.17
N LYS A 163 -11.57 -16.62 2.07
CA LYS A 163 -12.89 -16.80 2.69
C LYS A 163 -13.35 -15.52 3.41
N GLN A 164 -12.48 -14.91 4.21
CA GLN A 164 -12.78 -13.69 4.96
C GLN A 164 -12.86 -12.46 4.05
N ARG A 165 -12.08 -12.41 2.97
CA ARG A 165 -12.18 -11.37 1.93
C ARG A 165 -13.56 -11.38 1.29
N ARG A 166 -14.04 -12.57 0.87
CA ARG A 166 -15.38 -12.76 0.31
C ARG A 166 -16.48 -12.42 1.32
N GLU A 167 -16.32 -12.82 2.58
CA GLU A 167 -17.24 -12.46 3.67
C GLU A 167 -17.33 -10.94 3.88
N ALA A 168 -16.19 -10.23 3.85
CA ALA A 168 -16.15 -8.78 3.95
C ALA A 168 -16.89 -8.09 2.80
N LEU A 169 -16.71 -8.57 1.57
CA LEU A 169 -17.40 -8.06 0.39
C LEU A 169 -18.91 -8.34 0.42
N LYS A 170 -19.32 -9.52 0.90
CA LYS A 170 -20.73 -9.83 1.13
C LYS A 170 -21.35 -8.90 2.17
N LEU A 171 -20.68 -8.67 3.30
CA LEU A 171 -21.16 -7.73 4.31
C LEU A 171 -21.28 -6.32 3.78
N MET A 172 -20.26 -5.83 3.06
CA MET A 172 -20.34 -4.53 2.40
C MET A 172 -21.56 -4.44 1.48
N TRP A 173 -21.79 -5.46 0.66
CA TRP A 173 -22.93 -5.50 -0.25
C TRP A 173 -24.26 -5.49 0.49
N ASP A 174 -24.42 -6.29 1.54
CA ASP A 174 -25.64 -6.34 2.33
C ASP A 174 -25.94 -4.98 3.00
N TYR A 175 -24.91 -4.28 3.50
CA TYR A 175 -25.05 -2.91 4.01
C TYR A 175 -25.37 -1.88 2.94
N LEU A 176 -24.84 -2.06 1.72
CA LEU A 176 -25.17 -1.22 0.56
C LEU A 176 -26.65 -1.36 0.19
N GLN A 177 -27.17 -2.60 0.16
CA GLN A 177 -28.58 -2.89 -0.13
C GLN A 177 -29.53 -2.39 0.96
N LYS A 178 -29.05 -2.30 2.21
CA LYS A 178 -29.80 -1.71 3.33
C LYS A 178 -29.84 -0.17 3.30
N GLU A 179 -29.11 0.47 2.39
CA GLU A 179 -28.98 1.93 2.31
C GLU A 179 -28.40 2.58 3.59
N ASP A 180 -27.61 1.84 4.37
CA ASP A 180 -27.03 2.30 5.66
C ASP A 180 -25.59 2.85 5.51
N MET A 181 -25.04 2.88 4.29
CA MET A 181 -23.65 3.29 4.01
C MET A 181 -23.42 4.80 3.86
N GLY A 182 -24.33 5.64 4.38
CA GLY A 182 -24.23 7.10 4.28
C GLY A 182 -24.12 7.59 2.83
N ASN A 183 -23.07 8.36 2.50
CA ASN A 183 -22.83 8.83 1.13
C ASN A 183 -22.22 7.76 0.20
N ARG A 184 -22.15 6.48 0.61
CA ARG A 184 -21.73 5.32 -0.19
C ARG A 184 -20.29 5.37 -0.75
N HIS A 185 -19.47 6.36 -0.39
CA HIS A 185 -18.08 6.46 -0.88
C HIS A 185 -17.20 5.25 -0.53
N GLU A 186 -17.55 4.49 0.52
CA GLU A 186 -16.81 3.29 0.92
C GLU A 186 -17.11 2.07 0.03
N TYR A 187 -18.21 2.06 -0.74
CA TYR A 187 -18.55 0.94 -1.65
C TYR A 187 -17.44 0.66 -2.67
N PRO A 188 -17.09 1.61 -3.56
CA PRO A 188 -16.02 1.39 -4.54
C PRO A 188 -14.66 1.14 -3.88
N MET A 189 -14.43 1.68 -2.66
CA MET A 189 -13.21 1.38 -1.91
C MET A 189 -13.12 -0.07 -1.48
N TYR A 190 -14.20 -0.63 -0.92
CA TYR A 190 -14.16 -2.01 -0.42
C TYR A 190 -14.09 -3.04 -1.55
N THR A 191 -14.68 -2.79 -2.71
CA THR A 191 -14.48 -3.66 -3.89
C THR A 191 -13.01 -3.67 -4.33
N HIS A 192 -12.34 -2.51 -4.28
CA HIS A 192 -10.92 -2.41 -4.57
C HIS A 192 -10.06 -3.13 -3.53
N LEU A 193 -10.30 -2.86 -2.24
CA LEU A 193 -9.57 -3.50 -1.13
C LEU A 193 -9.82 -5.02 -1.04
N GLY A 194 -11.00 -5.46 -1.47
CA GLY A 194 -11.37 -6.86 -1.63
C GLY A 194 -10.80 -7.53 -2.88
N VAL A 195 -9.92 -6.84 -3.62
CA VAL A 195 -9.21 -7.36 -4.80
C VAL A 195 -10.17 -7.83 -5.90
N GLU A 196 -11.23 -7.06 -6.14
CA GLU A 196 -12.20 -7.27 -7.22
C GLU A 196 -12.07 -6.13 -8.24
N PRO A 197 -11.04 -6.14 -9.11
CA PRO A 197 -10.66 -4.96 -9.88
C PRO A 197 -11.72 -4.53 -10.90
N ILE A 198 -12.37 -5.46 -11.60
CA ILE A 198 -13.44 -5.13 -12.57
C ILE A 198 -14.69 -4.59 -11.86
N TRP A 199 -15.09 -5.24 -10.76
CA TRP A 199 -16.17 -4.72 -9.91
C TRP A 199 -15.83 -3.32 -9.41
N SER A 200 -14.58 -3.11 -9.00
CA SER A 200 -14.10 -1.83 -8.52
C SER A 200 -14.16 -0.74 -9.57
N VAL A 201 -13.74 -1.00 -10.81
CA VAL A 201 -13.88 -0.02 -11.91
C VAL A 201 -15.35 0.36 -12.08
N LYS A 202 -16.24 -0.63 -12.16
CA LYS A 202 -17.68 -0.41 -12.32
C LYS A 202 -18.28 0.40 -11.17
N ALA A 203 -17.99 0.02 -9.93
CA ALA A 203 -18.44 0.74 -8.73
C ALA A 203 -17.92 2.18 -8.67
N HIS A 204 -16.67 2.43 -9.08
CA HIS A 204 -16.11 3.79 -9.14
C HIS A 204 -16.79 4.62 -10.24
N LEU A 205 -17.04 4.04 -11.41
CA LEU A 205 -17.73 4.72 -12.51
C LEU A 205 -19.17 5.09 -12.13
N GLU A 206 -19.90 4.15 -11.52
CA GLU A 206 -21.25 4.39 -10.99
C GLU A 206 -21.24 5.51 -9.94
N PHE A 207 -20.35 5.41 -8.95
CA PHE A 207 -20.24 6.42 -7.91
C PHE A 207 -19.87 7.80 -8.48
N LEU A 208 -18.91 7.89 -9.40
CA LEU A 208 -18.50 9.16 -10.01
C LEU A 208 -19.56 9.78 -10.95
N ALA A 209 -20.54 9.01 -11.41
CA ALA A 209 -21.66 9.50 -12.22
C ALA A 209 -22.78 10.11 -11.39
N GLU A 210 -22.83 9.84 -10.08
CA GLU A 210 -23.79 10.44 -9.15
C GLU A 210 -23.50 11.93 -8.91
N ASP A 211 -24.52 12.70 -8.52
CA ASP A 211 -24.34 14.09 -8.10
C ASP A 211 -23.78 14.14 -6.67
N HIS A 212 -22.64 14.80 -6.50
CA HIS A 212 -21.96 14.91 -5.21
C HIS A 212 -21.88 16.37 -4.75
N PRO A 213 -22.22 16.66 -3.49
CA PRO A 213 -22.08 18.01 -2.93
C PRO A 213 -20.64 18.55 -3.00
N ASN A 214 -19.66 17.66 -3.01
CA ASN A 214 -18.25 17.99 -3.21
C ASN A 214 -17.65 17.02 -4.24
N PRO A 215 -16.70 17.47 -5.08
CA PRO A 215 -16.01 16.59 -6.00
C PRO A 215 -15.41 15.37 -5.27
N PRO A 216 -15.74 14.13 -5.69
CA PRO A 216 -15.26 12.90 -5.05
C PRO A 216 -13.80 12.60 -5.41
N LEU A 217 -12.89 13.51 -5.04
CA LEU A 217 -11.47 13.51 -5.42
C LEU A 217 -10.75 12.20 -5.10
N TYR A 218 -11.14 11.53 -4.00
CA TYR A 218 -10.56 10.25 -3.63
C TYR A 218 -10.94 9.13 -4.61
N ALA A 219 -12.21 9.06 -5.01
CA ALA A 219 -12.68 8.06 -5.98
C ALA A 219 -12.04 8.30 -7.36
N MET A 220 -11.84 9.56 -7.76
CA MET A 220 -11.12 9.90 -8.99
C MET A 220 -9.68 9.37 -8.98
N LYS A 221 -8.93 9.63 -7.91
CA LYS A 221 -7.55 9.10 -7.76
C LYS A 221 -7.50 7.57 -7.68
N SER A 222 -8.47 6.96 -7.01
CA SER A 222 -8.54 5.50 -6.89
C SER A 222 -8.85 4.85 -8.23
N LEU A 223 -9.78 5.41 -9.01
CA LEU A 223 -10.05 4.95 -10.37
C LEU A 223 -8.84 5.15 -11.29
N ALA A 224 -8.13 6.28 -11.18
CA ALA A 224 -6.88 6.49 -11.90
C ALA A 224 -5.84 5.41 -11.56
N ALA A 225 -5.72 5.05 -10.27
CA ALA A 225 -4.84 3.97 -9.83
C ALA A 225 -5.17 2.64 -10.51
N ILE A 226 -6.45 2.28 -10.54
CA ILE A 226 -6.91 1.05 -11.18
C ILE A 226 -6.64 1.11 -12.69
N TYR A 227 -6.90 2.24 -13.36
CA TYR A 227 -6.58 2.38 -14.78
C TYR A 227 -5.10 2.16 -15.08
N MET A 228 -4.18 2.62 -14.22
CA MET A 228 -2.75 2.33 -14.38
C MET A 228 -2.44 0.83 -14.35
N GLU A 229 -3.16 0.02 -13.55
CA GLU A 229 -2.98 -1.44 -13.52
C GLU A 229 -3.32 -2.10 -14.87
N TYR A 230 -4.27 -1.53 -15.59
CA TYR A 230 -4.71 -2.00 -16.91
C TYR A 230 -3.93 -1.33 -18.06
N GLY A 231 -2.95 -0.47 -17.77
CA GLY A 231 -2.21 0.29 -18.77
C GLY A 231 -3.02 1.41 -19.44
N GLU A 232 -4.17 1.77 -18.87
CA GLU A 232 -5.09 2.81 -19.37
C GLU A 232 -4.63 4.21 -18.92
N PHE A 233 -3.37 4.56 -19.24
CA PHE A 233 -2.70 5.73 -18.69
C PHE A 233 -3.37 7.06 -19.06
N GLU A 234 -3.89 7.20 -20.28
CA GLU A 234 -4.63 8.38 -20.73
C GLU A 234 -5.94 8.57 -19.93
N ARG A 235 -6.63 7.47 -19.62
CA ARG A 235 -7.85 7.51 -18.79
C ARG A 235 -7.49 7.90 -17.36
N ALA A 236 -6.39 7.37 -16.83
CA ALA A 236 -5.86 7.76 -15.52
C ALA A 236 -5.50 9.26 -15.48
N GLU A 237 -4.77 9.77 -16.48
CA GLU A 237 -4.41 11.19 -16.62
C GLU A 237 -5.65 12.07 -16.59
N LYS A 238 -6.67 11.73 -17.38
CA LYS A 238 -7.93 12.47 -17.44
C LYS A 238 -8.65 12.51 -16.08
N GLN A 239 -8.62 11.42 -15.30
CA GLN A 239 -9.22 11.40 -13.96
C GLN A 239 -8.46 12.30 -12.97
N ILE A 240 -7.13 12.27 -13.01
CA ILE A 240 -6.29 13.10 -12.14
C ILE A 240 -6.45 14.58 -12.53
N GLU A 241 -6.46 14.91 -13.82
CA GLU A 241 -6.75 16.27 -14.30
C GLU A 241 -8.12 16.78 -13.84
N ASN A 242 -9.16 15.94 -13.94
CA ASN A 242 -10.50 16.33 -13.53
C ASN A 242 -10.53 16.69 -12.04
N GLY A 243 -9.88 15.90 -11.18
CA GLY A 243 -9.79 16.23 -9.77
C GLY A 243 -8.93 17.47 -9.49
N MET A 244 -7.84 17.68 -10.22
CA MET A 244 -7.01 18.90 -10.14
C MET A 244 -7.77 20.17 -10.56
N LYS A 245 -8.66 20.07 -11.56
CA LYS A 245 -9.52 21.19 -11.98
C LYS A 245 -10.58 21.53 -10.92
N ASN A 246 -11.03 20.53 -10.16
CA ASN A 246 -12.14 20.63 -9.21
C ASN A 246 -11.69 20.59 -7.74
N LEU A 247 -10.51 21.11 -7.42
CA LEU A 247 -10.05 21.18 -6.03
C LEU A 247 -10.99 22.04 -5.16
N PRO A 248 -11.23 21.65 -3.90
CA PRO A 248 -12.07 22.40 -2.99
C PRO A 248 -11.52 23.82 -2.77
N LYS A 249 -12.38 24.69 -2.24
CA LYS A 249 -11.97 26.03 -1.80
C LYS A 249 -10.97 25.95 -0.63
N PRO A 250 -10.23 27.03 -0.33
CA PRO A 250 -9.44 27.13 0.89
C PRO A 250 -10.28 26.80 2.14
N PRO A 251 -9.68 26.24 3.21
CA PRO A 251 -8.24 25.99 3.40
C PRO A 251 -7.71 24.67 2.79
N TRP A 252 -8.58 23.84 2.21
CA TRP A 252 -8.21 22.49 1.76
C TRP A 252 -7.45 22.46 0.43
N ARG A 253 -7.68 23.47 -0.43
CA ARG A 253 -7.15 23.55 -1.80
C ARG A 253 -5.68 23.15 -1.91
N VAL A 254 -4.80 23.81 -1.15
CA VAL A 254 -3.35 23.64 -1.24
C VAL A 254 -2.91 22.22 -0.87
N SER A 255 -3.51 21.63 0.17
CA SER A 255 -3.21 20.24 0.54
C SER A 255 -3.68 19.24 -0.52
N ARG A 256 -4.80 19.54 -1.21
CA ARG A 256 -5.31 18.68 -2.29
C ARG A 256 -4.50 18.85 -3.57
N GLU A 257 -4.03 20.04 -3.88
CA GLU A 257 -3.10 20.29 -4.97
C GLU A 257 -1.83 19.43 -4.83
N ALA A 258 -1.20 19.43 -3.66
CA ALA A 258 -0.05 18.57 -3.38
C ALA A 258 -0.37 17.08 -3.55
N GLU A 259 -1.54 16.62 -3.09
CA GLU A 259 -1.98 15.23 -3.28
C GLU A 259 -2.21 14.85 -4.74
N PHE A 260 -2.61 15.80 -5.60
CA PHE A 260 -2.80 15.55 -7.04
C PHE A 260 -1.48 15.61 -7.81
N HIS A 261 -0.53 16.46 -7.39
CA HIS A 261 0.83 16.39 -7.88
C HIS A 261 1.50 15.04 -7.53
N ASP A 262 1.31 14.54 -6.31
CA ASP A 262 1.75 13.19 -5.92
C ASP A 262 1.15 12.11 -6.84
N ALA A 263 -0.17 12.18 -7.11
CA ALA A 263 -0.84 11.24 -8.00
C ALA A 263 -0.37 11.34 -9.48
N PHE A 264 -0.11 12.54 -10.00
CA PHE A 264 0.51 12.71 -11.32
C PHE A 264 1.92 12.11 -11.36
N GLY A 265 2.69 12.28 -10.29
CA GLY A 265 4.00 11.66 -10.15
C GLY A 265 3.92 10.14 -10.25
N ASP A 266 3.00 9.51 -9.50
CA ASP A 266 2.73 8.06 -9.55
C ASP A 266 2.33 7.61 -10.96
N LEU A 267 1.42 8.37 -11.61
CA LEU A 267 0.97 8.11 -12.97
C LEU A 267 2.11 8.10 -13.98
N TYR A 268 2.89 9.19 -14.02
CA TYR A 268 3.94 9.31 -15.00
C TYR A 268 5.11 8.35 -14.73
N ALA A 269 5.34 7.99 -13.46
CA ALA A 269 6.30 6.95 -13.11
C ALA A 269 5.86 5.59 -13.66
N ALA A 270 4.60 5.20 -13.44
CA ALA A 270 4.04 3.95 -13.97
C ALA A 270 4.02 3.93 -15.51
N TRP A 271 3.81 5.09 -16.15
CA TRP A 271 3.81 5.24 -17.60
C TRP A 271 5.22 5.35 -18.22
N GLY A 272 6.29 5.36 -17.40
CA GLY A 272 7.67 5.54 -17.88
C GLY A 272 8.02 6.96 -18.34
N LYS A 273 7.18 7.96 -18.08
CA LYS A 273 7.41 9.38 -18.38
C LYS A 273 8.16 10.06 -17.24
N LEU A 274 9.40 9.64 -17.01
CA LEU A 274 10.16 9.95 -15.78
C LEU A 274 10.38 11.46 -15.55
N ASP A 275 10.62 12.26 -16.59
CA ASP A 275 10.79 13.72 -16.43
C ASP A 275 9.53 14.40 -15.89
N LYS A 276 8.36 13.96 -16.38
CA LYS A 276 7.07 14.45 -15.87
C LYS A 276 6.84 13.97 -14.43
N ALA A 277 7.16 12.70 -14.15
CA ALA A 277 7.03 12.14 -12.80
C ALA A 277 7.87 12.94 -11.79
N LYS A 278 9.13 13.22 -12.14
CA LYS A 278 10.05 14.04 -11.35
C LYS A 278 9.47 15.43 -11.07
N HIS A 279 9.04 16.14 -12.12
CA HIS A 279 8.44 17.46 -11.97
C HIS A 279 7.26 17.47 -10.99
N HIS A 280 6.35 16.50 -11.12
CA HIS A 280 5.17 16.44 -10.27
C HIS A 280 5.49 16.05 -8.81
N TYR A 281 6.44 15.14 -8.58
CA TYR A 281 6.91 14.87 -7.22
C TYR A 281 7.59 16.07 -6.58
N GLU A 282 8.44 16.79 -7.31
CA GLU A 282 9.09 18.03 -6.84
C GLU A 282 8.05 19.08 -6.42
N GLU A 283 7.00 19.27 -7.23
CA GLU A 283 5.90 20.18 -6.89
C GLU A 283 5.13 19.73 -5.65
N ALA A 284 4.80 18.44 -5.52
CA ALA A 284 4.14 17.92 -4.31
C ALA A 284 4.99 18.18 -3.05
N ILE A 285 6.29 17.89 -3.11
CA ILE A 285 7.25 18.13 -2.02
C ILE A 285 7.32 19.62 -1.66
N ARG A 286 7.32 20.51 -2.66
CA ARG A 286 7.34 21.96 -2.49
C ARG A 286 6.05 22.47 -1.83
N ILE A 287 4.89 21.93 -2.21
CA ILE A 287 3.58 22.44 -1.79
C ILE A 287 3.19 21.92 -0.40
N TYR A 288 3.44 20.64 -0.08
CA TYR A 288 3.01 20.03 1.19
C TYR A 288 3.34 20.88 2.45
N PRO A 289 4.57 21.44 2.62
CA PRO A 289 4.91 22.27 3.79
C PRO A 289 4.15 23.61 3.87
N THR A 290 3.63 24.10 2.74
CA THR A 290 2.94 25.40 2.66
C THR A 290 1.47 25.31 3.02
N ALA A 291 0.88 24.12 2.94
CA ALA A 291 -0.55 23.92 3.19
C ALA A 291 -0.90 24.11 4.69
N LYS A 292 -2.04 24.76 4.92
CA LYS A 292 -2.56 25.05 6.27
C LYS A 292 -4.00 24.51 6.44
N PRO A 293 -4.22 23.19 6.28
CA PRO A 293 -5.54 22.62 6.56
C PRO A 293 -5.85 22.74 8.06
N PRO A 294 -7.14 22.82 8.44
CA PRO A 294 -7.56 22.97 9.83
C PRO A 294 -7.18 21.74 10.68
N TYR A 295 -7.09 20.57 10.06
CA TYR A 295 -6.67 19.31 10.70
C TYR A 295 -5.65 18.57 9.84
N GLY A 296 -4.88 17.68 10.45
CA GLY A 296 -3.91 16.84 9.73
C GLY A 296 -2.64 17.56 9.25
N ARG A 297 -2.45 18.85 9.58
CA ARG A 297 -1.23 19.61 9.21
C ARG A 297 0.06 18.92 9.65
N HIS A 298 0.06 18.29 10.82
CA HIS A 298 1.20 17.54 11.36
C HIS A 298 1.60 16.33 10.49
N LEU A 299 0.72 15.84 9.60
CA LEU A 299 0.99 14.73 8.69
C LEU A 299 1.67 15.19 7.39
N LEU A 300 1.62 16.47 7.05
CA LEU A 300 2.12 16.97 5.76
C LEU A 300 3.64 16.81 5.60
N PRO A 301 4.50 17.04 6.62
CA PRO A 301 5.93 16.74 6.52
C PRO A 301 6.19 15.25 6.23
N ARG A 302 5.41 14.36 6.85
CA ARG A 302 5.47 12.92 6.61
C ARG A 302 5.06 12.56 5.18
N ARG A 303 4.07 13.23 4.60
CA ARG A 303 3.69 13.06 3.18
C ARG A 303 4.80 13.54 2.25
N ALA A 304 5.37 14.72 2.49
CA ALA A 304 6.50 15.23 1.71
C ALA A 304 7.69 14.25 1.73
N LYS A 305 8.03 13.67 2.90
CA LYS A 305 9.10 12.65 3.01
C LYS A 305 8.80 11.37 2.22
N LYS A 306 7.53 10.94 2.18
CA LYS A 306 7.12 9.79 1.33
C LYS A 306 7.31 10.11 -0.15
N VAL A 307 6.87 11.28 -0.61
CA VAL A 307 7.06 11.70 -2.01
C VAL A 307 8.53 11.88 -2.35
N GLN A 308 9.34 12.42 -1.43
CA GLN A 308 10.80 12.48 -1.58
C GLN A 308 11.40 11.09 -1.80
N SER A 309 10.93 10.08 -1.06
CA SER A 309 11.37 8.70 -1.28
C SER A 309 10.98 8.20 -2.68
N LYS A 310 9.76 8.50 -3.15
CA LYS A 310 9.32 8.17 -4.54
C LYS A 310 10.18 8.86 -5.60
N LEU A 311 10.55 10.12 -5.38
CA LEU A 311 11.44 10.87 -6.27
C LEU A 311 12.84 10.25 -6.34
N GLU A 312 13.42 9.91 -5.18
CA GLU A 312 14.67 9.14 -5.09
C GLU A 312 14.54 7.78 -5.79
N MET A 313 13.33 7.22 -5.81
CA MET A 313 13.00 5.96 -6.48
C MET A 313 12.95 6.03 -8.00
N LEU A 314 12.82 7.22 -8.58
CA LEU A 314 12.87 7.38 -10.04
C LEU A 314 14.27 7.18 -10.61
N SER A 315 15.32 7.38 -9.80
CA SER A 315 16.71 7.28 -10.25
C SER A 315 17.32 5.89 -10.07
N TYR A 316 16.50 4.84 -9.90
CA TYR A 316 17.01 3.48 -9.71
C TYR A 316 17.55 2.93 -11.03
N ASP A 317 18.87 3.00 -11.20
CA ASP A 317 19.54 2.10 -12.13
C ASP A 317 19.39 0.65 -11.66
N ALA A 318 19.41 -0.29 -12.61
CA ALA A 318 19.33 -1.71 -12.29
C ALA A 318 20.53 -2.12 -11.41
N LEU A 319 20.25 -2.75 -10.27
CA LEU A 319 21.27 -3.38 -9.40
C LEU A 319 22.12 -4.41 -10.17
N GLU A 320 21.62 -4.92 -11.30
CA GLU A 320 22.23 -5.98 -12.09
C GLU A 320 23.65 -5.67 -12.59
N THR A 321 23.99 -4.38 -12.76
CA THR A 321 25.29 -3.97 -13.32
C THR A 321 26.23 -3.30 -12.33
N THR A 322 25.80 -3.11 -11.07
CA THR A 322 26.60 -2.41 -10.06
C THR A 322 27.20 -3.39 -9.06
N GLN A 323 28.53 -3.49 -9.03
CA GLN A 323 29.24 -4.21 -7.98
C GLN A 323 29.24 -3.37 -6.70
N LEU A 324 28.50 -3.83 -5.69
CA LEU A 324 28.41 -3.15 -4.40
C LEU A 324 29.70 -3.37 -3.60
N LYS A 325 30.05 -2.41 -2.73
CA LYS A 325 31.13 -2.59 -1.76
C LYS A 325 30.66 -3.52 -0.65
N ASP A 326 31.49 -4.50 -0.31
CA ASP A 326 31.23 -5.39 0.82
C ASP A 326 31.21 -4.61 2.14
N GLY A 327 30.31 -4.98 3.04
CA GLY A 327 30.14 -4.29 4.31
C GLY A 327 28.76 -4.45 4.91
N THR A 328 28.54 -3.77 6.04
CA THR A 328 27.24 -3.66 6.70
C THR A 328 26.77 -2.21 6.68
N TYR A 329 25.63 -1.98 6.05
CA TYR A 329 25.05 -0.66 5.81
C TYR A 329 23.75 -0.53 6.58
N ARG A 330 23.42 0.69 7.01
CA ARG A 330 22.22 0.95 7.81
C ARG A 330 21.45 2.12 7.25
N ASP A 331 20.13 2.03 7.31
CA ASP A 331 19.23 3.13 6.97
C ASP A 331 18.02 3.12 7.90
N ARG A 332 17.36 4.28 7.96
CA ARG A 332 16.08 4.44 8.65
C ARG A 332 15.03 4.96 7.66
N ALA A 333 14.00 4.17 7.43
CA ALA A 333 12.93 4.50 6.49
C ALA A 333 11.58 4.66 7.21
N LEU A 334 10.73 5.57 6.73
CA LEU A 334 9.46 5.84 7.38
C LEU A 334 8.40 4.80 6.96
N GLY A 335 8.16 3.81 7.82
CA GLY A 335 7.14 2.76 7.68
C GLY A 335 5.73 3.25 7.98
N TYR A 336 4.82 2.33 8.32
CA TYR A 336 3.41 2.65 8.59
C TYR A 336 3.21 3.17 10.02
N THR A 337 3.79 2.50 11.01
CA THR A 337 3.64 2.85 12.44
C THR A 337 4.73 3.80 12.94
N GLY A 338 5.88 3.79 12.28
CA GLY A 338 7.04 4.58 12.67
C GLY A 338 8.21 4.31 11.73
N ASP A 339 9.42 4.58 12.20
CA ASP A 339 10.61 4.33 11.43
C ASP A 339 11.03 2.85 11.48
N LEU A 340 11.26 2.25 10.30
CA LEU A 340 11.92 0.97 10.13
C LEU A 340 13.43 1.16 10.24
N ASN A 341 14.11 0.36 11.05
CA ASN A 341 15.57 0.35 11.11
C ASN A 341 16.10 -0.84 10.30
N LEU A 342 16.78 -0.56 9.19
CA LEU A 342 17.29 -1.58 8.28
C LEU A 342 18.80 -1.76 8.48
N THR A 343 19.25 -3.02 8.46
CA THR A 343 20.67 -3.40 8.40
C THR A 343 20.89 -4.33 7.21
N ILE A 344 21.65 -3.87 6.21
CA ILE A 344 21.91 -4.58 4.97
C ILE A 344 23.34 -5.09 5.01
N LYS A 345 23.56 -6.39 4.77
CA LYS A 345 24.90 -6.95 4.58
C LYS A 345 25.16 -7.20 3.11
N VAL A 346 26.28 -6.71 2.62
CA VAL A 346 26.81 -6.95 1.28
C VAL A 346 28.07 -7.80 1.40
N GLY A 347 28.14 -8.86 0.61
CA GLY A 347 29.29 -9.76 0.54
C GLY A 347 29.46 -10.33 -0.87
N GLY A 348 30.68 -10.34 -1.39
CA GLY A 348 30.95 -10.71 -2.78
C GLY A 348 30.30 -9.76 -3.79
N GLY A 349 30.09 -8.50 -3.42
CA GLY A 349 29.42 -7.47 -4.22
C GLY A 349 27.91 -7.63 -4.38
N ARG A 350 27.28 -8.52 -3.60
CA ARG A 350 25.84 -8.84 -3.65
C ARG A 350 25.19 -8.68 -2.28
N ILE A 351 23.89 -8.45 -2.27
CA ILE A 351 23.08 -8.38 -1.05
C ILE A 351 22.98 -9.79 -0.46
N GLN A 352 23.46 -9.98 0.76
CA GLN A 352 23.45 -11.28 1.45
C GLN A 352 22.33 -11.35 2.49
N ASP A 353 22.03 -10.22 3.14
CA ASP A 353 21.11 -10.17 4.27
C ASP A 353 20.48 -8.78 4.39
N ILE A 354 19.23 -8.74 4.82
CA ILE A 354 18.49 -7.51 5.11
C ILE A 354 17.71 -7.79 6.40
N ASP A 355 18.23 -7.28 7.52
CA ASP A 355 17.57 -7.34 8.83
C ASP A 355 16.75 -6.07 9.05
N ILE A 356 15.51 -6.23 9.50
CA ILE A 356 14.59 -5.13 9.78
C ILE A 356 14.16 -5.21 11.23
N LYS A 357 14.55 -4.20 12.02
CA LYS A 357 14.10 -4.04 13.40
C LYS A 357 12.96 -3.06 13.49
N HIS A 358 11.75 -3.59 13.65
CA HIS A 358 10.54 -2.79 13.85
C HIS A 358 9.36 -3.62 14.39
N THR A 359 8.38 -2.92 14.96
CA THR A 359 7.05 -3.48 15.26
C THR A 359 6.01 -2.72 14.44
N GLU A 360 5.59 -3.27 13.31
CA GLU A 360 4.50 -2.69 12.50
C GLU A 360 3.13 -3.10 13.08
N LYS A 361 2.20 -2.14 13.17
CA LYS A 361 0.80 -2.41 13.52
C LYS A 361 0.08 -3.22 12.44
N ILE A 362 0.51 -3.08 11.18
CA ILE A 362 0.01 -3.83 10.02
C ILE A 362 1.23 -4.22 9.18
N ASP A 363 1.77 -5.42 9.41
CA ASP A 363 2.92 -5.93 8.66
C ASP A 363 2.50 -6.80 7.47
N GLN A 364 1.48 -7.65 7.62
CA GLN A 364 1.12 -8.69 6.63
C GLN A 364 2.34 -9.53 6.19
N ASN A 365 3.31 -9.74 7.09
CA ASN A 365 4.58 -10.42 6.81
C ASN A 365 5.51 -9.69 5.80
N ALA A 366 5.30 -8.40 5.55
CA ALA A 366 6.11 -7.61 4.63
C ALA A 366 7.58 -7.48 5.08
N CYS A 367 7.82 -7.35 6.39
CA CYS A 367 9.18 -7.30 6.93
C CYS A 367 9.97 -8.60 6.77
N VAL A 368 9.34 -9.69 6.28
CA VAL A 368 10.01 -10.97 5.99
C VAL A 368 10.06 -11.23 4.49
N LEU A 369 8.92 -11.13 3.81
CA LEU A 369 8.80 -11.52 2.40
C LEU A 369 9.47 -10.52 1.45
N ILE A 370 9.42 -9.22 1.74
CA ILE A 370 10.03 -8.19 0.89
C ILE A 370 11.57 -8.28 0.93
N PRO A 371 12.23 -8.33 2.10
CA PRO A 371 13.67 -8.62 2.18
C PRO A 371 14.09 -9.86 1.42
N LYS A 372 13.34 -10.96 1.61
CA LYS A 372 13.62 -12.22 0.93
C LYS A 372 13.56 -12.06 -0.59
N ALA A 373 12.51 -11.42 -1.11
CA ALA A 373 12.38 -11.18 -2.54
C ALA A 373 13.54 -10.32 -3.09
N ILE A 374 13.96 -9.28 -2.36
CA ILE A 374 15.08 -8.42 -2.76
C ILE A 374 16.37 -9.23 -2.83
N ILE A 375 16.64 -10.08 -1.84
CA ILE A 375 17.85 -10.92 -1.80
C ILE A 375 17.81 -11.99 -2.90
N ASP A 376 16.69 -12.69 -3.07
CA ASP A 376 16.57 -13.75 -4.08
C ASP A 376 16.74 -13.19 -5.51
N GLN A 377 16.16 -12.02 -5.78
CA GLN A 377 16.17 -11.39 -7.10
C GLN A 377 17.37 -10.46 -7.32
N GLN A 378 18.08 -10.08 -6.25
CA GLN A 378 19.07 -8.98 -6.25
C GLN A 378 18.52 -7.71 -6.91
N SER A 379 17.25 -7.41 -6.62
CA SER A 379 16.51 -6.34 -7.27
C SER A 379 15.66 -5.60 -6.25
N LEU A 380 15.53 -4.29 -6.43
CA LEU A 380 14.62 -3.46 -5.65
C LEU A 380 13.23 -3.36 -6.32
N LYS A 381 13.10 -3.92 -7.53
CA LYS A 381 11.84 -4.07 -8.26
C LYS A 381 11.14 -5.36 -7.82
N VAL A 382 10.64 -5.36 -6.59
CA VAL A 382 9.93 -6.49 -5.99
C VAL A 382 8.43 -6.21 -5.89
N ASP A 383 7.65 -7.27 -6.00
CA ASP A 383 6.20 -7.24 -5.85
C ASP A 383 5.79 -6.80 -4.43
N GLY A 384 4.64 -6.12 -4.35
CA GLY A 384 4.05 -5.71 -3.09
C GLY A 384 3.26 -6.82 -2.41
N ILE A 385 2.96 -6.63 -1.13
CA ILE A 385 1.97 -7.43 -0.41
C ILE A 385 0.71 -6.57 -0.26
N SER A 386 -0.44 -7.12 -0.64
CA SER A 386 -1.73 -6.45 -0.50
C SER A 386 -1.94 -5.94 0.93
N GLY A 387 -2.14 -4.64 1.08
CA GLY A 387 -2.37 -3.99 2.38
C GLY A 387 -1.11 -3.59 3.16
N ALA A 388 0.10 -3.87 2.66
CA ALA A 388 1.37 -3.51 3.30
C ALA A 388 2.27 -2.60 2.44
N THR A 389 1.67 -1.83 1.52
CA THR A 389 2.39 -0.94 0.58
C THR A 389 3.32 0.04 1.27
N VAL A 390 2.84 0.72 2.32
CA VAL A 390 3.67 1.72 3.05
C VAL A 390 4.91 1.06 3.66
N THR A 391 4.76 -0.15 4.19
CA THR A 391 5.86 -0.93 4.76
C THR A 391 6.81 -1.38 3.64
N LYS A 392 6.30 -1.95 2.54
CA LYS A 392 7.10 -2.36 1.38
C LYS A 392 7.91 -1.20 0.80
N ASP A 393 7.28 -0.05 0.55
CA ASP A 393 7.96 1.11 -0.03
C ASP A 393 9.03 1.65 0.91
N ALA A 394 8.77 1.64 2.22
CA ALA A 394 9.78 1.99 3.21
C ALA A 394 10.97 1.01 3.20
N ILE A 395 10.71 -0.29 3.08
CA ILE A 395 11.77 -1.32 3.00
C ILE A 395 12.63 -1.10 1.75
N VAL A 396 12.00 -0.93 0.59
CA VAL A 396 12.69 -0.73 -0.69
C VAL A 396 13.51 0.57 -0.65
N ALA A 397 12.90 1.69 -0.27
CA ALA A 397 13.58 2.98 -0.20
C ALA A 397 14.72 2.99 0.83
N GLY A 398 14.53 2.33 1.97
CA GLY A 398 15.56 2.17 2.99
C GLY A 398 16.74 1.33 2.51
N THR A 399 16.45 0.19 1.88
CA THR A 399 17.46 -0.67 1.28
C THR A 399 18.27 0.09 0.25
N TYR A 400 17.63 0.83 -0.64
CA TYR A 400 18.34 1.66 -1.62
C TYR A 400 19.27 2.68 -1.01
N ARG A 401 18.81 3.47 -0.03
CA ARG A 401 19.67 4.45 0.63
C ARG A 401 20.86 3.79 1.34
N ALA A 402 20.66 2.60 1.91
CA ALA A 402 21.77 1.80 2.43
C ALA A 402 22.73 1.35 1.32
N LEU A 403 22.22 0.89 0.18
CA LEU A 403 23.04 0.48 -0.96
C LEU A 403 23.76 1.65 -1.65
N LYS A 404 23.24 2.88 -1.59
CA LYS A 404 23.98 4.08 -2.01
C LYS A 404 25.27 4.28 -1.20
N GLN A 405 25.24 3.98 0.09
CA GLN A 405 26.43 3.99 0.94
C GLN A 405 27.43 2.90 0.50
N ALA A 406 26.93 1.80 -0.07
CA ALA A 406 27.71 0.72 -0.68
C ALA A 406 28.19 1.02 -2.10
N GLY A 407 27.90 2.21 -2.65
CA GLY A 407 28.36 2.63 -3.97
C GLY A 407 27.35 2.47 -5.10
N LEU A 408 26.08 2.16 -4.79
CA LEU A 408 24.98 2.28 -5.76
C LEU A 408 24.84 3.74 -6.20
N LYS A 409 24.84 3.98 -7.52
CA LYS A 409 24.77 5.31 -8.10
C LYS A 409 23.33 5.80 -8.20
#